data_AF-A0A9W7G368-F1
#
_entry.id   AF-A0A9W7G368-F1
#
_cell.length_a   1.000
_cell.length_b   1.000
_cell.length_c   1.000
_cell.angle_alpha   90.00
_cell.angle_beta   90.00
_cell.angle_gamma   90.00
#
_symmetry.space_group_name_H-M   'P 1'
#
loop_
_entity.id
_entity.type
_entity.pdbx_description
1 polymer ?
#
loop_
_entity_poly.entity_id
_entity_poly.type
_entity_poly.pdbx_seq_one_letter_code
_entity_poly.pdbx_strand_id
1 'polypeptide(L)'
;MYSSTEVRDLSCCEIISPHAYDTLGNALPSGCYDPRLGPVSKDDGSCVTCGMTYENCPGHIGHVELCVPAYNPLVFGELNRMLKAKCMNCHKYRGGGYKSRVAEAKIRLVEKGRVKEALAMDD
;
A
#
# COMPACT_ATOMS: atom_id res chain seq x y z
N MET A 1 -3.60 0.98 4.52
CA MET A 1 -2.57 1.07 3.46
C MET A 1 -1.36 0.34 3.98
N TYR A 2 -0.78 -0.57 3.20
CA TYR A 2 0.46 -1.25 3.60
C TYR A 2 1.62 -0.24 3.61
N SER A 3 2.43 -0.28 4.66
CA SER A 3 3.72 0.38 4.71
C SER A 3 4.74 -0.36 3.84
N SER A 4 5.82 0.31 3.46
CA SER A 4 6.87 -0.33 2.67
C SER A 4 7.51 -1.53 3.39
N THR A 5 7.59 -1.50 4.72
CA THR A 5 8.09 -2.62 5.54
C THR A 5 7.13 -3.80 5.49
N GLU A 6 5.83 -3.57 5.70
CA GLU A 6 4.83 -4.64 5.64
C GLU A 6 4.78 -5.32 4.27
N VAL A 7 4.92 -4.56 3.18
CA VAL A 7 4.98 -5.14 1.82
C VAL A 7 6.19 -6.06 1.67
N ARG A 8 7.37 -5.65 2.16
CA ARG A 8 8.59 -6.46 2.08
C ARG A 8 8.50 -7.71 2.95
N ASP A 9 7.96 -7.59 4.17
CA ASP A 9 7.81 -8.71 5.10
C ASP A 9 6.80 -9.76 4.59
N LEU A 10 5.75 -9.34 3.89
CA LEU A 10 4.78 -10.23 3.27
C LEU A 10 5.26 -10.83 1.95
N SER A 11 6.29 -10.25 1.34
CA SER A 11 6.72 -10.62 0.00
C SER A 11 7.66 -11.82 0.01
N CYS A 12 7.40 -12.79 -0.86
CA CYS A 12 8.29 -13.94 -1.06
C CYS A 12 9.47 -13.63 -2.00
N CYS A 13 9.37 -12.58 -2.82
CA CYS A 13 10.40 -12.20 -3.77
C CYS A 13 10.26 -10.77 -4.30
N GLU A 14 11.40 -10.18 -4.67
CA GLU A 14 11.47 -8.95 -5.45
C GLU A 14 11.46 -9.27 -6.96
N ILE A 15 10.61 -8.56 -7.71
CA ILE A 15 10.52 -8.63 -9.16
C ILE A 15 11.35 -7.50 -9.76
N ILE A 16 12.37 -7.88 -10.53
CA ILE A 16 13.40 -6.99 -11.07
C ILE A 16 13.38 -7.03 -12.60
N SER A 17 13.22 -8.23 -13.17
CA SER A 17 13.24 -8.41 -14.62
C SER A 17 11.86 -8.12 -15.23
N PRO A 18 11.79 -7.35 -16.33
CA PRO A 18 10.56 -7.20 -17.11
C PRO A 18 10.24 -8.46 -17.92
N HIS A 19 11.20 -9.39 -18.05
CA HIS A 19 11.01 -10.62 -18.80
C HIS A 19 10.43 -11.73 -17.92
N ALA A 20 9.44 -12.40 -18.48
CA ALA A 20 8.68 -13.48 -17.84
C ALA A 20 9.40 -14.84 -17.90
N TYR A 21 9.98 -15.14 -19.07
CA TYR A 21 10.56 -16.43 -19.40
C TYR A 21 11.95 -16.25 -20.00
N ASP A 22 12.79 -17.28 -19.87
CA ASP A 22 14.07 -17.39 -20.57
C ASP A 22 13.89 -17.84 -22.03
N THR A 23 15.00 -17.97 -22.77
CA THR A 23 14.99 -18.42 -24.18
C THR A 23 14.54 -19.87 -24.36
N LEU A 24 14.50 -20.66 -23.30
CA LEU A 24 14.08 -22.05 -23.30
C LEU A 24 12.61 -22.22 -22.89
N GLY A 25 11.93 -21.11 -22.52
CA GLY A 25 10.54 -21.10 -22.09
C GLY A 25 10.33 -21.35 -20.59
N ASN A 26 11.39 -21.40 -19.79
CA ASN A 26 11.27 -21.55 -18.34
C ASN A 26 11.00 -20.22 -17.67
N ALA A 27 10.23 -20.22 -16.58
CA ALA A 27 9.98 -19.01 -15.80
C ALA A 27 11.28 -18.43 -15.25
N LEU A 28 11.49 -17.13 -15.46
CA LEU A 28 12.71 -16.44 -15.07
C LEU A 28 12.68 -16.10 -13.57
N PRO A 29 13.74 -16.43 -12.79
CA PRO A 29 13.89 -15.93 -11.43
C PRO A 29 13.88 -14.40 -11.38
N SER A 30 13.17 -13.83 -10.42
CA SER A 30 12.88 -12.39 -10.28
C SER A 30 12.18 -11.76 -11.50
N GLY A 31 11.56 -12.57 -12.36
CA GLY A 31 10.60 -12.15 -13.38
C GLY A 31 9.16 -12.19 -12.86
N CYS A 32 8.19 -11.75 -13.67
CA CYS A 32 6.78 -11.69 -13.25
C CYS A 32 6.13 -13.07 -12.96
N TYR A 33 6.74 -14.17 -13.42
CA TYR A 33 6.33 -15.54 -13.12
C TYR A 33 7.35 -16.28 -12.24
N ASP A 34 8.07 -15.56 -11.37
CA ASP A 34 9.02 -16.18 -10.44
C ASP A 34 8.38 -17.40 -9.74
N PRO A 35 9.01 -18.59 -9.76
CA PRO A 35 8.44 -19.80 -9.16
C PRO A 35 8.07 -19.70 -7.67
N ARG A 36 8.59 -18.70 -6.94
CA ARG A 36 8.22 -18.38 -5.55
C ARG A 36 6.80 -17.80 -5.45
N LEU A 37 6.29 -17.17 -6.51
CA LEU A 37 4.92 -16.66 -6.58
C LEU A 37 3.88 -17.79 -6.69
N GLY A 38 4.31 -18.96 -7.14
CA GLY A 38 3.45 -20.12 -7.36
C GLY A 38 3.49 -20.61 -8.81
N PRO A 39 3.09 -21.86 -9.05
CA PRO A 39 2.97 -22.42 -10.40
C PRO A 39 1.82 -21.75 -11.17
N VAL A 40 2.02 -21.49 -12.46
CA VAL A 40 1.02 -20.94 -13.40
C VAL A 40 0.24 -22.07 -14.08
N SER A 41 0.88 -23.23 -14.24
CA SER A 41 0.31 -24.42 -14.86
C SER A 41 0.62 -25.69 -14.06
N LYS A 42 -0.05 -26.80 -14.40
CA LYS A 42 0.23 -28.12 -13.81
C LYS A 42 1.63 -28.64 -14.18
N ASP A 43 2.20 -28.16 -15.28
CA ASP A 43 3.50 -28.59 -15.79
C ASP A 43 4.67 -27.90 -15.08
N ASP A 44 4.40 -26.81 -14.35
CA ASP A 44 5.41 -26.02 -13.65
C ASP A 44 5.91 -26.69 -12.34
N GLY A 45 5.32 -27.82 -11.97
CA GLY A 45 5.65 -28.56 -10.75
C GLY A 45 5.09 -27.94 -9.48
N SER A 46 5.81 -28.10 -8.37
CA SER A 46 5.42 -27.61 -7.04
C SER A 46 5.94 -26.19 -6.77
N CYS A 47 5.13 -25.38 -6.09
CA CYS A 47 5.52 -24.03 -5.67
C CYS A 47 6.79 -24.04 -4.80
N VAL A 48 7.72 -23.12 -5.07
CA VAL A 48 8.97 -22.99 -4.29
C VAL A 48 8.72 -22.49 -2.87
N THR A 49 7.69 -21.68 -2.66
CA THR A 49 7.40 -21.06 -1.35
C THR A 49 6.62 -21.98 -0.42
N CYS A 50 5.55 -22.62 -0.89
CA CYS A 50 4.70 -23.48 -0.04
C CYS A 50 4.82 -24.98 -0.31
N GLY A 51 5.53 -25.40 -1.35
CA GLY A 51 5.70 -26.82 -1.72
C GLY A 51 4.44 -27.49 -2.30
N MET A 52 3.32 -26.76 -2.43
CA MET A 52 2.08 -27.31 -2.95
C MET A 52 2.05 -27.33 -4.49
N THR A 53 1.27 -28.25 -5.05
CA THR A 53 1.00 -28.33 -6.49
C THR A 53 0.08 -27.18 -6.96
N TYR A 54 -0.03 -27.00 -8.27
CA TYR A 54 -0.90 -26.00 -8.90
C TYR A 54 -2.33 -25.98 -8.35
N GLU A 55 -2.93 -27.14 -8.07
CA GLU A 55 -4.32 -27.22 -7.61
C GLU A 55 -4.53 -26.73 -6.17
N ASN A 56 -3.49 -26.76 -5.34
CA ASN A 56 -3.57 -26.45 -3.91
C ASN A 56 -2.83 -25.16 -3.51
N CYS A 57 -2.00 -24.61 -4.40
CA CYS A 57 -1.26 -23.40 -4.14
C CYS A 57 -2.20 -22.18 -4.16
N PRO A 58 -2.27 -21.35 -3.09
CA PRO A 58 -3.08 -20.14 -3.08
C PRO A 58 -2.45 -18.98 -3.88
N GLY A 59 -1.19 -19.14 -4.30
CA GLY A 59 -0.36 -18.05 -4.80
C GLY A 59 0.28 -17.24 -3.68
N HIS A 60 1.38 -16.56 -4.01
CA HIS A 60 2.17 -15.76 -3.09
C HIS A 60 2.42 -14.36 -3.64
N ILE A 61 2.67 -13.42 -2.74
CA ILE A 61 2.82 -12.01 -3.08
C ILE A 61 4.30 -11.71 -3.36
N GLY A 62 4.56 -11.05 -4.49
CA GLY A 62 5.83 -10.41 -4.81
C GLY A 62 5.75 -8.91 -4.60
N HIS A 63 6.88 -8.22 -4.67
CA HIS A 63 6.92 -6.77 -4.72
C HIS A 63 7.89 -6.27 -5.80
N VAL A 64 7.66 -5.04 -6.25
CA VAL A 64 8.60 -4.29 -7.09
C VAL A 64 9.10 -3.13 -6.26
N GLU A 65 10.41 -3.02 -6.08
CA GLU A 65 11.00 -1.86 -5.42
C GLU A 65 11.05 -0.69 -6.42
N LEU A 66 10.30 0.37 -6.14
CA LEU A 66 10.33 1.56 -6.98
C LEU A 66 11.61 2.35 -6.70
N CYS A 67 12.31 2.76 -7.76
CA CYS A 67 13.54 3.53 -7.62
C CYS A 67 13.34 4.89 -6.93
N VAL A 68 12.11 5.40 -6.92
CA VAL A 68 11.71 6.65 -6.26
C VAL A 68 10.35 6.51 -5.60
N PRO A 69 10.08 7.27 -4.52
CA PRO A 69 8.73 7.35 -3.96
C PRO A 69 7.75 7.88 -5.00
N ALA A 70 6.73 7.09 -5.31
CA ALA A 70 5.63 7.49 -6.20
C ALA A 70 4.36 7.77 -5.38
N TYR A 71 3.63 8.81 -5.75
CA TYR A 71 2.34 9.10 -5.11
C TYR A 71 1.29 8.08 -5.56
N ASN A 72 0.50 7.57 -4.61
CA ASN A 72 -0.64 6.73 -4.94
C ASN A 72 -1.77 7.60 -5.55
N PRO A 73 -2.16 7.36 -6.82
CA PRO A 73 -3.17 8.17 -7.51
C PRO A 73 -4.53 8.19 -6.80
N LEU A 74 -4.90 7.10 -6.10
CA LEU A 74 -6.20 6.98 -5.41
C LEU A 74 -6.37 7.97 -4.25
N VAL A 75 -5.26 8.39 -3.62
CA VAL A 75 -5.28 9.34 -2.49
C VAL A 75 -4.62 10.68 -2.82
N PHE A 76 -4.18 10.85 -4.07
CA PHE A 76 -3.48 12.06 -4.50
C PHE A 76 -4.33 13.33 -4.36
N GLY A 77 -5.64 13.23 -4.61
CA GLY A 77 -6.56 14.36 -4.43
C GLY A 77 -6.56 14.91 -3.00
N GLU A 78 -6.62 14.01 -2.01
CA GLU A 78 -6.58 14.36 -0.59
C GLU A 78 -5.22 14.90 -0.18
N LEU A 79 -4.13 14.28 -0.63
CA LEU A 79 -2.78 14.78 -0.42
C LEU A 79 -2.64 16.23 -0.92
N ASN A 80 -3.06 16.50 -2.17
CA ASN A 80 -3.00 17.83 -2.76
C ASN A 80 -3.83 18.85 -1.97
N ARG A 81 -5.02 18.46 -1.50
CA ARG A 81 -5.88 19.29 -0.65
C ARG A 81 -5.17 19.66 0.66
N MET A 82 -4.55 18.69 1.33
CA MET A 82 -3.79 18.91 2.56
C MET A 82 -2.55 19.78 2.35
N LEU A 83 -1.80 19.55 1.27
CA LEU A 83 -0.60 20.33 0.94
C LEU A 83 -0.94 21.80 0.68
N LYS A 84 -2.03 22.09 -0.06
CA LYS A 84 -2.52 23.46 -0.28
C LYS A 84 -2.93 24.16 1.01
N ALA A 85 -3.50 23.41 1.96
CA ALA A 85 -3.90 23.94 3.26
C ALA A 85 -2.72 24.17 4.22
N LYS A 86 -1.56 23.55 3.98
CA LYS A 86 -0.36 23.65 4.82
C LYS A 86 0.48 24.89 4.47
N CYS A 87 1.02 25.56 5.48
CA CYS A 87 2.09 26.54 5.31
C CYS A 87 3.44 25.82 5.32
N MET A 88 4.24 25.98 4.27
CA MET A 88 5.54 25.31 4.16
C MET A 88 6.63 25.95 5.04
N ASN A 89 6.40 27.16 5.56
CA ASN A 89 7.34 27.83 6.46
C ASN A 89 7.13 27.46 7.93
N CYS A 90 5.89 27.55 8.44
CA CYS A 90 5.60 27.27 9.86
C CYS A 90 5.05 25.86 10.12
N HIS A 91 4.87 25.06 9.06
CA HIS A 91 4.33 23.70 9.09
C HIS A 91 2.95 23.53 9.73
N LYS A 92 2.18 24.62 9.88
CA LYS A 92 0.80 24.64 10.37
C LYS A 92 -0.21 24.80 9.23
N TYR A 93 -1.47 24.45 9.47
CA TYR A 93 -2.57 24.74 8.55
C TYR A 93 -2.90 26.23 8.50
N ARG A 94 -3.17 26.75 7.31
CA ARG A 94 -3.48 28.16 7.05
C ARG A 94 -4.79 28.63 7.68
N GLY A 95 -5.70 27.72 8.04
CA GLY A 95 -7.00 28.02 8.67
C GLY A 95 -6.95 28.52 10.11
N GLY A 96 -5.75 28.67 10.70
CA GLY A 96 -5.56 29.11 12.08
C GLY A 96 -5.61 27.95 13.09
N GLY A 97 -4.79 28.03 14.13
CA GLY A 97 -4.64 26.94 15.10
C GLY A 97 -5.92 26.62 15.88
N TYR A 98 -6.79 27.61 16.12
CA TYR A 98 -8.07 27.40 16.79
C TYR A 98 -8.99 26.46 15.99
N LYS A 99 -9.21 26.72 14.70
CA LYS A 99 -10.08 25.90 13.85
C LYS A 99 -9.58 24.45 13.73
N SER A 100 -8.27 24.26 13.61
CA SER A 100 -7.67 22.93 13.60
C SER A 100 -7.91 22.16 14.90
N ARG A 101 -7.78 22.84 16.07
CA ARG A 101 -8.04 22.22 17.38
C ARG A 101 -9.51 21.87 17.60
N VAL A 102 -10.42 22.74 17.15
CA VAL A 102 -11.87 22.45 17.21
C VAL A 102 -12.22 21.25 16.33
N ALA A 103 -11.71 21.20 15.09
CA ALA A 103 -11.92 20.06 14.20
C ALA A 103 -11.38 18.75 14.79
N GLU A 104 -10.17 18.78 15.38
CA GLU A 104 -9.59 17.62 16.08
C GLU A 104 -10.45 17.17 17.27
N ALA A 105 -10.93 18.10 18.09
CA ALA A 105 -11.81 17.79 19.22
C ALA A 105 -13.13 17.15 18.77
N LYS A 106 -13.73 17.65 17.69
CA LYS A 106 -14.95 17.08 17.11
C LYS A 106 -14.73 15.67 16.59
N ILE A 107 -13.65 15.42 15.85
CA ILE A 107 -13.31 14.07 15.34
C ILE A 107 -13.21 13.09 16.52
N ARG A 108 -12.50 13.47 17.60
CA ARG A 108 -12.38 12.63 18.81
C ARG A 108 -13.72 12.37 19.51
N LEU A 109 -14.64 13.33 19.51
CA LEU A 109 -15.98 13.14 20.07
C LEU A 109 -16.79 12.17 19.21
N VAL A 110 -16.72 12.30 17.89
CA VAL A 110 -17.39 11.41 16.93
C VAL A 110 -16.84 9.98 17.04
N GLU A 111 -15.53 9.79 17.17
CA GLU A 111 -14.90 8.47 17.40
C GLU A 111 -15.41 7.78 18.67
N LYS A 112 -15.80 8.56 19.68
CA LYS A 112 -16.41 8.07 20.93
C LYS A 112 -17.94 7.94 20.86
N GLY A 113 -18.55 8.18 19.71
CA GLY A 113 -20.00 8.17 19.52
C GLY A 113 -20.74 9.39 20.09
N ARG A 114 -20.04 10.43 20.55
CA ARG A 114 -20.61 11.63 21.20
C ARG A 114 -20.97 12.72 20.17
N VAL A 115 -21.80 12.37 19.19
CA VAL A 115 -22.10 13.25 18.04
C VAL A 115 -22.81 14.56 18.43
N LYS A 116 -23.73 14.52 19.41
CA LYS A 116 -24.45 15.72 19.87
C LYS A 116 -23.49 16.78 20.43
N GLU A 117 -22.50 16.34 21.18
CA GLU A 117 -21.50 17.23 21.76
C GLU A 117 -20.56 17.78 20.69
N ALA A 118 -20.22 16.98 19.68
CA ALA A 118 -19.42 17.44 18.56
C ALA A 118 -20.12 18.56 17.77
N LEU A 119 -21.44 18.45 17.56
CA LEU A 119 -22.26 19.47 16.90
C LEU A 119 -22.36 20.76 17.72
N ALA A 120 -22.50 20.64 19.05
CA ALA A 120 -22.57 21.79 19.95
C ALA A 120 -21.27 22.61 20.03
N MET A 121 -20.16 22.14 19.44
CA MET A 121 -18.91 22.91 19.35
C MET A 121 -18.88 23.87 18.14
N ASP A 122 -19.94 23.93 17.32
CA ASP A 122 -20.13 24.95 16.28
C ASP A 122 -20.77 26.25 16.80
N ASP A 123 -21.38 26.20 17.99
CA ASP A 123 -22.02 27.33 18.68
C ASP A 123 -21.00 28.16 19.49
#